data_AF-A0A1L1PQA5-F1
#
_entry.id   AF-A0A1L1PQA5-F1
#
_cell.length_a   1.000
_cell.length_b   1.000
_cell.length_c   1.000
_cell.angle_alpha   90.00
_cell.angle_beta   90.00
_cell.angle_gamma   90.00
#
_symmetry.space_group_name_H-M   'P 1'
#
loop_
_entity.id
_entity.type
_entity.pdbx_description
1 polymer ?
#
loop_
_entity_poly.entity_id
_entity_poly.type
_entity_poly.pdbx_seq_one_letter_code
_entity_poly.pdbx_strand_id
1 'polypeptide(L)'
;MRELHHHLDQYLASLGLALAQSGDHDSLVFHTRDDVWMGASHMADGRLRLFACPGHASADWLQDLREDSLAERSDFVRDPFDQLERDVVVRWWSGAVEWSVAVERLSGAVTLSLLMADGPRQPDDWARCLERFEQQFEVWRDRLQDEAPPLAQDAAHFTRLLSAGHLLPA
;
A
#
# COMPACT_ATOMS: atom_id res chain seq x y z
N MET A 1 -6.92 -9.10 15.31
CA MET A 1 -6.20 -10.05 14.42
C MET A 1 -7.04 -11.25 13.98
N ARG A 2 -7.57 -12.11 14.89
CA ARG A 2 -8.41 -13.27 14.51
C ARG A 2 -9.60 -12.90 13.62
N GLU A 3 -10.22 -11.75 13.86
CA GLU A 3 -11.37 -11.28 13.08
C GLU A 3 -10.98 -10.79 11.67
N LEU A 4 -9.85 -10.11 11.50
CA LEU A 4 -9.34 -9.74 10.16
C LEU A 4 -9.00 -10.98 9.36
N HIS A 5 -8.28 -11.93 9.97
CA HIS A 5 -7.97 -13.20 9.32
C HIS A 5 -9.26 -13.93 8.91
N HIS A 6 -10.23 -14.01 9.81
CA HIS A 6 -11.52 -14.66 9.55
C HIS A 6 -12.31 -14.01 8.40
N HIS A 7 -12.48 -12.68 8.42
CA HIS A 7 -13.28 -11.99 7.40
C HIS A 7 -12.56 -11.93 6.05
N LEU A 8 -11.25 -11.71 6.03
CA LEU A 8 -10.46 -11.71 4.80
C LEU A 8 -10.39 -13.11 4.20
N ASP A 9 -10.20 -14.16 5.01
CA ASP A 9 -10.25 -15.55 4.56
C ASP A 9 -11.58 -15.91 3.92
N GLN A 10 -12.69 -15.55 4.57
CA GLN A 10 -14.03 -15.80 4.04
C GLN A 10 -14.24 -15.13 2.70
N TYR A 11 -13.79 -13.87 2.58
CA TYR A 11 -13.88 -13.13 1.34
C TYR A 11 -13.00 -13.76 0.23
N LEU A 12 -11.73 -14.04 0.50
CA LEU A 12 -10.83 -14.66 -0.47
C LEU A 12 -11.32 -16.04 -0.92
N ALA A 13 -11.81 -16.85 0.02
CA ALA A 13 -12.41 -18.14 -0.28
C ALA A 13 -13.64 -18.02 -1.19
N SER A 14 -14.46 -16.97 -1.02
CA SER A 14 -15.60 -16.68 -1.90
C SER A 14 -15.19 -16.38 -3.35
N LEU A 15 -13.95 -15.93 -3.55
CA LEU A 15 -13.38 -15.67 -4.87
C LEU A 15 -12.60 -16.85 -5.46
N GLY A 16 -12.45 -17.95 -4.71
CA GLY A 16 -11.59 -19.08 -5.05
C GLY A 16 -10.09 -18.80 -4.84
N LEU A 17 -9.76 -17.76 -4.08
CA LEU A 17 -8.38 -17.36 -3.75
C LEU A 17 -8.01 -17.87 -2.35
N ALA A 18 -6.72 -18.07 -2.11
CA ALA A 18 -6.18 -18.46 -0.82
C ALA A 18 -5.21 -17.40 -0.30
N LEU A 19 -5.14 -17.24 1.03
CA LEU A 19 -4.03 -16.51 1.65
C LEU A 19 -2.72 -17.18 1.27
N ALA A 20 -1.74 -16.37 0.89
CA ALA A 20 -0.43 -16.85 0.52
C ALA A 20 0.47 -17.07 1.75
N GLN A 21 0.39 -16.17 2.74
CA GLN A 21 1.18 -16.27 3.96
C GLN A 21 0.59 -15.42 5.09
N SER A 22 0.61 -15.95 6.32
CA SER A 22 0.52 -15.15 7.55
C SER A 22 1.93 -14.67 7.91
N GLY A 23 2.17 -13.37 7.89
CA GLY A 23 3.46 -12.78 8.28
C GLY A 23 3.66 -12.76 9.80
N ASP A 24 4.89 -12.57 10.25
CA ASP A 24 5.28 -12.58 11.67
C ASP A 24 4.76 -11.35 12.48
N HIS A 25 4.06 -10.40 11.84
CA HIS A 25 3.72 -9.07 12.40
C HIS A 25 2.26 -8.67 12.18
N ASP A 26 1.31 -9.55 12.48
CA ASP A 26 -0.14 -9.29 12.32
C ASP A 26 -0.54 -8.86 10.89
N SER A 27 0.28 -9.22 9.91
CA SER A 27 0.12 -8.93 8.50
C SER A 27 -0.25 -10.19 7.72
N LEU A 28 -1.13 -10.03 6.74
CA LEU A 28 -1.58 -11.08 5.84
C LEU A 28 -1.18 -10.67 4.43
N VAL A 29 -0.61 -11.61 3.67
CA VAL A 29 -0.23 -11.41 2.28
C VAL A 29 -1.07 -12.33 1.40
N PHE A 30 -1.63 -11.77 0.33
CA PHE A 30 -2.46 -12.48 -0.64
C PHE A 30 -2.22 -11.92 -2.04
N HIS A 31 -2.64 -12.68 -3.05
CA HIS A 31 -2.66 -12.22 -4.44
C HIS A 31 -4.11 -11.97 -4.86
N THR A 32 -4.31 -10.96 -5.71
CA THR A 32 -5.61 -10.75 -6.36
C THR A 32 -5.71 -11.58 -7.64
N ARG A 33 -6.85 -11.50 -8.35
CA ARG A 33 -7.04 -12.21 -9.62
C ARG A 33 -6.08 -11.75 -10.73
N ASP A 34 -5.58 -10.52 -10.62
CA ASP A 34 -4.68 -9.90 -11.60
C ASP A 34 -3.19 -10.08 -11.23
N ASP A 35 -2.88 -11.07 -10.40
CA ASP A 35 -1.52 -11.40 -9.92
C ASP A 35 -0.83 -10.26 -9.15
N VAL A 36 -1.64 -9.38 -8.55
CA VAL A 36 -1.14 -8.29 -7.70
C VAL A 36 -0.96 -8.80 -6.29
N TRP A 37 0.27 -8.71 -5.78
CA TRP A 37 0.59 -8.98 -4.38
C TRP A 37 0.12 -7.82 -3.48
N MET A 38 -0.76 -8.15 -2.54
CA MET A 38 -1.32 -7.23 -1.57
C MET A 38 -1.07 -7.71 -0.15
N GLY A 39 -1.00 -6.74 0.76
CA GLY A 39 -0.92 -7.00 2.18
C GLY A 39 -1.99 -6.24 2.96
N ALA A 40 -2.42 -6.84 4.06
CA ALA A 40 -3.31 -6.24 5.03
C ALA A 40 -2.70 -6.37 6.43
N SER A 41 -2.69 -5.29 7.21
CA SER A 41 -2.21 -5.32 8.61
C SER A 41 -3.01 -4.38 9.50
N HIS A 42 -3.12 -4.73 10.79
CA HIS A 42 -3.57 -3.76 11.78
C HIS A 42 -2.40 -2.92 12.27
N MET A 43 -2.64 -1.63 12.38
CA MET A 43 -1.75 -0.68 13.03
C MET A 43 -1.92 -0.76 14.55
N ALA A 44 -0.92 -0.27 15.31
CA ALA A 44 -0.96 -0.27 16.78
C ALA A 44 -2.16 0.51 17.35
N ASP A 45 -2.68 1.49 16.60
CA ASP A 45 -3.87 2.28 16.96
C ASP A 45 -5.21 1.63 16.56
N GLY A 46 -5.18 0.39 16.05
CA GLY A 46 -6.35 -0.38 15.68
C GLY A 46 -6.86 -0.12 14.26
N ARG A 47 -6.27 0.83 13.52
CA ARG A 47 -6.62 1.07 12.11
C ARG A 47 -6.18 -0.09 11.22
N LEU A 48 -6.91 -0.33 10.14
CA LEU A 48 -6.56 -1.32 9.13
C LEU A 48 -5.79 -0.65 7.97
N ARG A 49 -4.63 -1.19 7.64
CA ARG A 49 -3.84 -0.79 6.48
C ARG A 49 -3.94 -1.86 5.40
N LEU A 50 -4.24 -1.45 4.17
CA LEU A 50 -3.96 -2.20 2.95
C LEU A 50 -2.77 -1.58 2.24
N PHE A 51 -1.92 -2.41 1.66
CA PHE A 51 -0.75 -1.93 0.94
C PHE A 51 -0.33 -2.89 -0.17
N ALA A 52 0.29 -2.33 -1.21
CA ALA A 52 0.85 -3.08 -2.33
C ALA A 52 2.01 -2.29 -2.97
N CYS A 53 2.82 -2.97 -3.79
CA CYS A 53 3.93 -2.37 -4.52
C CYS A 53 3.55 -2.17 -6.00
N PRO A 54 3.12 -0.97 -6.43
CA PRO A 54 2.77 -0.73 -7.84
C PRO A 54 3.99 -0.72 -8.78
N GLY A 55 5.20 -0.49 -8.27
CA GLY A 55 6.39 -0.37 -9.10
C GLY A 55 7.57 0.24 -8.36
N HIS A 56 8.53 0.75 -9.12
CA HIS A 56 9.70 1.47 -8.60
C HIS A 56 9.73 2.86 -9.21
N ALA A 57 10.11 3.86 -8.42
CA ALA A 57 10.33 5.22 -8.89
C ALA A 57 11.79 5.41 -9.32
N SER A 58 11.98 6.08 -10.46
CA SER A 58 13.28 6.58 -10.88
C SER A 58 13.71 7.77 -10.00
N ALA A 59 15.00 8.09 -10.00
CA ALA A 59 15.50 9.28 -9.31
C ALA A 59 14.93 10.57 -9.93
N ASP A 60 14.71 10.57 -11.24
CA ASP A 60 14.15 11.69 -12.00
C ASP A 60 12.69 11.92 -11.63
N TRP A 61 11.88 10.85 -11.56
CA TRP A 61 10.49 10.92 -11.09
C TRP A 61 10.36 11.48 -9.67
N LEU A 62 11.26 11.07 -8.76
CA LEU A 62 11.30 11.61 -7.40
C LEU A 62 11.64 13.10 -7.35
N GLN A 63 12.42 13.58 -8.31
CA GLN A 63 12.74 14.99 -8.45
C GLN A 63 11.52 15.77 -8.97
N ASP A 64 10.86 15.28 -10.01
CA ASP A 64 9.68 15.91 -10.60
C ASP A 64 8.53 16.02 -9.59
N LEU A 65 8.29 14.98 -8.79
CA LEU A 65 7.26 15.01 -7.74
C LEU A 65 7.53 16.09 -6.68
N ARG A 66 8.81 16.33 -6.34
CA ARG A 66 9.19 17.41 -5.42
C ARG A 66 8.93 18.78 -6.04
N GLU A 67 9.16 18.94 -7.33
CA GLU A 67 8.96 20.20 -8.03
C GLU A 67 7.46 20.53 -8.18
N ASP A 68 6.62 19.54 -8.52
CA ASP A 68 5.16 19.69 -8.61
C ASP A 68 4.51 19.98 -7.25
N SER A 69 4.92 19.27 -6.19
CA SER A 69 4.39 19.49 -4.83
C SER A 69 4.77 20.85 -4.23
N LEU A 70 5.86 21.47 -4.70
CA LEU A 70 6.24 22.83 -4.33
C LEU A 70 5.51 23.90 -5.15
N ALA A 71 5.04 23.57 -6.35
CA ALA A 71 4.35 24.50 -7.26
C ALA A 71 2.85 24.65 -6.93
N GLU A 72 2.20 23.61 -6.41
CA GLU A 72 0.77 23.66 -6.07
C GLU A 72 0.52 23.83 -4.56
N ARG A 73 0.23 25.07 -4.15
CA ARG A 73 -0.61 25.45 -2.98
C ARG A 73 -0.06 25.11 -1.57
N SER A 74 0.52 26.14 -0.95
CA SER A 74 0.27 26.78 0.37
C SER A 74 -0.46 26.09 1.55
N ASP A 75 -0.90 24.84 1.48
CA ASP A 75 -1.50 24.10 2.60
C ASP A 75 -1.00 22.65 2.71
N PHE A 76 -0.05 22.25 1.85
CA PHE A 76 0.73 21.05 2.05
C PHE A 76 1.57 21.14 3.33
N VAL A 77 1.21 20.27 4.28
CA VAL A 77 1.79 20.11 5.60
C VAL A 77 3.31 19.97 5.53
N ARG A 78 3.98 20.78 6.37
CA ARG A 78 5.26 20.56 7.08
C ARG A 78 6.15 19.47 6.47
N ASP A 79 7.32 19.91 5.97
CA ASP A 79 8.48 19.11 5.54
C ASP A 79 8.23 17.59 5.50
N PRO A 80 8.05 16.96 4.31
CA PRO A 80 7.76 15.52 4.19
C PRO A 80 8.86 14.62 4.77
N PHE A 81 9.97 15.18 5.26
CA PHE A 81 11.06 14.47 5.90
C PHE A 81 11.12 14.62 7.42
N ASP A 82 10.28 15.46 8.04
CA ASP A 82 10.35 15.79 9.45
C ASP A 82 9.31 15.00 10.27
N GLN A 83 9.71 13.77 10.59
CA GLN A 83 9.27 12.92 11.72
C GLN A 83 8.13 11.90 11.45
N LEU A 84 8.50 10.63 11.67
CA LEU A 84 7.78 9.35 11.66
C LEU A 84 7.62 8.52 10.37
N GLU A 85 7.57 9.09 9.16
CA GLU A 85 7.43 8.29 7.93
C GLU A 85 8.42 8.76 6.85
N ARG A 86 9.70 8.42 7.03
CA ARG A 86 10.86 8.97 6.27
C ARG A 86 10.81 8.83 4.74
N ASP A 87 9.83 8.11 4.23
CA ASP A 87 9.70 7.68 2.85
C ASP A 87 8.34 8.04 2.23
N VAL A 88 7.39 8.65 2.95
CA VAL A 88 6.10 9.06 2.36
C VAL A 88 6.25 10.33 1.54
N VAL A 89 5.89 10.24 0.26
CA VAL A 89 6.04 11.32 -0.73
C VAL A 89 4.71 11.95 -1.12
N VAL A 90 3.59 11.23 -0.96
CA VAL A 90 2.24 11.76 -1.21
C VAL A 90 1.29 11.24 -0.13
N ARG A 91 0.39 12.10 0.37
CA ARG A 91 -0.72 11.73 1.25
C ARG A 91 -1.98 12.49 0.85
N TRP A 92 -3.12 11.80 0.81
CA TRP A 92 -4.41 12.44 0.53
C TRP A 92 -5.56 11.72 1.21
N TRP A 93 -6.68 12.43 1.37
CA TRP A 93 -7.91 11.90 1.95
C TRP A 93 -8.99 11.79 0.88
N SER A 94 -9.79 10.72 0.95
CA SER A 94 -10.94 10.56 0.05
C SER A 94 -12.10 9.90 0.78
N GLY A 95 -12.93 10.74 1.40
CA GLY A 95 -13.94 10.31 2.37
C GLY A 95 -13.31 10.07 3.74
N ALA A 96 -13.63 8.95 4.37
CA ALA A 96 -13.14 8.58 5.70
C ALA A 96 -11.82 7.77 5.69
N VAL A 97 -11.14 7.70 4.55
CA VAL A 97 -9.92 6.92 4.38
C VAL A 97 -8.76 7.80 3.97
N GLU A 98 -7.58 7.45 4.47
CA GLU A 98 -6.31 8.09 4.15
C GLU A 98 -5.55 7.21 3.16
N TRP A 99 -4.99 7.84 2.14
CA TRP A 99 -4.10 7.21 1.19
C TRP A 99 -2.70 7.79 1.34
N SER A 100 -1.69 6.95 1.13
CA SER A 100 -0.32 7.40 1.07
C SER A 100 0.48 6.63 0.02
N VAL A 101 1.49 7.31 -0.52
CA VAL A 101 2.54 6.70 -1.32
C VAL A 101 3.87 6.92 -0.64
N ALA A 102 4.59 5.83 -0.42
CA ALA A 102 5.94 5.83 0.12
C ALA A 102 6.93 5.30 -0.92
N VAL A 103 8.18 5.77 -0.87
CA VAL A 103 9.27 5.30 -1.73
C VAL A 103 10.47 4.92 -0.89
N GLU A 104 10.85 3.64 -0.94
CA GLU A 104 12.07 3.16 -0.30
C GLU A 104 13.29 3.74 -1.04
N ARG A 105 14.07 4.58 -0.37
CA ARG A 105 15.16 5.34 -1.00
C ARG A 105 16.26 4.49 -1.64
N LEU A 106 16.48 3.27 -1.16
CA LEU A 106 17.56 2.42 -1.63
C LEU A 106 17.20 1.64 -2.89
N SER A 107 15.99 1.08 -2.93
CA SER A 107 15.52 0.29 -4.07
C SER A 107 14.76 1.15 -5.08
N GLY A 108 14.16 2.25 -4.65
CA GLY A 108 13.14 2.98 -5.40
C GLY A 108 11.75 2.35 -5.30
N ALA A 109 11.57 1.26 -4.53
CA ALA A 109 10.30 0.56 -4.43
C ALA A 109 9.21 1.48 -3.90
N VAL A 110 8.11 1.57 -4.65
CA VAL A 110 6.95 2.38 -4.30
C VAL A 110 5.97 1.52 -3.55
N THR A 111 5.41 2.06 -2.48
CA THR A 111 4.30 1.46 -1.74
C THR A 111 3.09 2.36 -1.84
N LEU A 112 2.00 1.84 -2.38
CA LEU A 112 0.68 2.43 -2.22
C LEU A 112 0.04 1.88 -0.95
N SER A 113 -0.52 2.75 -0.11
CA SER A 113 -1.21 2.35 1.11
C SER A 113 -2.56 3.03 1.25
N LEU A 114 -3.51 2.29 1.82
CA LEU A 114 -4.84 2.74 2.19
C LEU A 114 -5.05 2.44 3.68
N LEU A 115 -5.35 3.46 4.46
CA LEU A 115 -5.53 3.38 5.90
C LEU A 115 -6.96 3.73 6.28
N MET A 116 -7.60 2.81 7.01
CA MET A 116 -9.01 2.85 7.37
C MET A 116 -9.18 2.83 8.88
N ALA A 117 -9.96 3.78 9.41
CA ALA A 117 -10.33 3.80 10.82
C ALA A 117 -11.22 2.59 11.20
N ASP A 118 -12.21 2.31 10.35
CA ASP A 118 -13.08 1.14 10.45
C ASP A 118 -12.82 0.21 9.26
N GLY A 119 -12.17 -0.93 9.54
CA GLY A 119 -11.90 -1.94 8.50
C GLY A 119 -13.16 -2.65 8.00
N PRO A 120 -13.12 -3.27 6.81
CA PRO A 120 -14.24 -4.03 6.26
C PRO A 120 -14.64 -5.19 7.19
N ARG A 121 -15.96 -5.37 7.41
CA ARG A 121 -16.48 -6.40 8.32
C ARG A 121 -17.26 -7.49 7.58
N GLN A 122 -17.78 -7.19 6.39
CA GLN A 122 -18.52 -8.13 5.56
C GLN A 122 -17.82 -8.38 4.22
N PRO A 123 -18.09 -9.51 3.55
CA PRO A 123 -17.51 -9.80 2.24
C PRO A 123 -17.76 -8.70 1.20
N ASP A 124 -18.94 -8.07 1.20
CA ASP A 124 -19.27 -6.97 0.28
C ASP A 124 -18.45 -5.70 0.55
N ASP A 125 -18.11 -5.43 1.83
CA ASP A 125 -17.23 -4.32 2.20
C ASP A 125 -15.81 -4.57 1.68
N TRP A 126 -15.35 -5.82 1.82
CA TRP A 126 -14.06 -6.25 1.29
C TRP A 126 -14.00 -6.13 -0.23
N ALA A 127 -15.05 -6.55 -0.94
CA ALA A 127 -15.15 -6.41 -2.39
C ALA A 127 -14.95 -4.96 -2.84
N ARG A 128 -15.72 -4.03 -2.28
CA ARG A 128 -15.63 -2.60 -2.62
C ARG A 128 -14.29 -1.99 -2.24
N CYS A 129 -13.74 -2.40 -1.10
CA CYS A 129 -12.46 -1.90 -0.60
C CYS A 129 -11.32 -2.32 -1.54
N LEU A 130 -11.25 -3.60 -1.90
CA LEU A 130 -10.23 -4.10 -2.81
C LEU A 130 -10.41 -3.57 -4.22
N GLU A 131 -11.63 -3.51 -4.76
CA GLU A 131 -11.88 -2.93 -6.08
C GLU A 131 -11.35 -1.49 -6.17
N ARG A 132 -11.61 -0.68 -5.15
CA ARG A 132 -11.10 0.70 -5.08
C ARG A 132 -9.57 0.74 -4.94
N PHE A 133 -9.00 -0.18 -4.17
CA PHE A 133 -7.56 -0.30 -4.01
C PHE A 133 -6.87 -0.70 -5.32
N GLU A 134 -7.41 -1.68 -6.02
CA GLU A 134 -6.95 -2.14 -7.34
C GLU A 134 -7.02 -1.01 -8.36
N GLN A 135 -8.11 -0.26 -8.44
CA GLN A 135 -8.21 0.91 -9.33
C GLN A 135 -7.11 1.94 -9.07
N GLN A 136 -6.81 2.23 -7.80
CA GLN A 136 -5.75 3.18 -7.46
C GLN A 136 -4.35 2.59 -7.68
N PHE A 137 -4.18 1.29 -7.46
CA PHE A 137 -2.95 0.57 -7.76
C PHE A 137 -2.61 0.66 -9.24
N GLU A 138 -3.58 0.45 -10.12
CA GLU A 138 -3.45 0.57 -11.57
C GLU A 138 -3.02 1.98 -12.00
N VAL A 139 -3.67 3.02 -11.47
CA VAL A 139 -3.28 4.41 -11.73
C VAL A 139 -1.82 4.69 -11.36
N TRP A 140 -1.35 4.14 -10.23
CA TRP A 140 0.04 4.30 -9.81
C TRP A 140 1.00 3.43 -10.60
N ARG A 141 0.59 2.22 -10.97
CA ARG A 141 1.38 1.33 -11.82
C ARG A 141 1.65 1.98 -13.17
N ASP A 142 0.62 2.53 -13.82
CA ASP A 142 0.75 3.22 -15.11
C ASP A 142 1.69 4.43 -15.01
N ARG A 143 1.57 5.24 -13.95
CA ARG A 143 2.48 6.38 -13.69
C ARG A 143 3.95 5.98 -13.51
N LEU A 144 4.22 4.75 -13.05
CA LEU A 144 5.56 4.26 -12.77
C LEU A 144 6.14 3.40 -13.92
N GLN A 145 5.29 2.80 -14.76
CA GLN A 145 5.73 1.97 -15.90
C GLN A 145 6.48 2.77 -16.96
N ASP A 146 6.23 4.08 -17.06
CA ASP A 146 7.00 4.96 -17.95
C ASP A 146 8.46 5.15 -17.48
N GLU A 147 8.81 4.74 -16.24
CA GLU A 147 10.04 5.15 -15.56
C GLU A 147 11.03 3.99 -15.23
N ALA A 148 10.62 2.72 -15.28
CA ALA A 148 11.49 1.59 -14.86
C ALA A 148 11.23 0.27 -15.62
N PRO A 149 12.26 -0.60 -15.79
CA PRO A 149 12.07 -1.93 -16.38
C PRO A 149 11.18 -2.83 -15.50
N PRO A 150 10.40 -3.76 -16.09
CA PRO A 150 9.49 -4.62 -15.33
C PRO A 150 10.28 -5.54 -14.40
N LEU A 151 9.92 -5.53 -13.11
CA LEU A 151 10.47 -6.44 -12.10
C LEU A 151 9.51 -7.60 -11.86
N ALA A 152 10.07 -8.79 -11.65
CA ALA A 152 9.33 -9.95 -11.18
C ALA A 152 8.90 -9.69 -9.72
N GLN A 153 7.61 -9.44 -9.52
CA GLN A 153 7.01 -9.33 -8.19
C GLN A 153 6.76 -10.73 -7.64
N ASP A 154 7.64 -11.23 -6.77
CA ASP A 154 7.40 -12.47 -6.05
C ASP A 154 7.06 -12.23 -4.56
N ALA A 155 6.43 -13.21 -3.93
CA ALA A 155 6.03 -13.14 -2.53
C ALA A 155 7.23 -12.85 -1.60
N ALA A 156 8.43 -13.30 -1.96
CA ALA A 156 9.64 -13.07 -1.16
C ALA A 156 10.08 -11.61 -1.22
N HIS A 157 9.95 -10.94 -2.37
CA HIS A 157 10.16 -9.51 -2.53
C HIS A 157 9.17 -8.73 -1.66
N PHE A 158 7.89 -9.11 -1.69
CA PHE A 158 6.85 -8.45 -0.90
C PHE A 158 7.05 -8.65 0.61
N THR A 159 7.39 -9.86 1.05
CA THR A 159 7.70 -10.16 2.45
C THR A 159 8.97 -9.42 2.92
N ARG A 160 9.95 -9.16 2.04
CA ARG A 160 11.12 -8.33 2.37
C ARG A 160 10.76 -6.86 2.57
N LEU A 161 9.92 -6.29 1.71
CA LEU A 161 9.39 -4.92 1.91
C LEU A 161 8.65 -4.81 3.25
N LEU A 162 7.95 -5.88 3.65
CA LEU A 162 7.27 -5.97 4.93
C LEU A 162 8.19 -6.07 6.15
N SER A 163 9.20 -6.92 6.08
CA SER A 163 10.09 -7.25 7.21
C SER A 163 11.23 -6.25 7.42
N ALA A 164 11.56 -5.44 6.42
CA ALA A 164 12.55 -4.37 6.53
C ALA A 164 12.01 -3.12 7.28
N GLY A 165 10.80 -3.18 7.86
CA GLY A 165 10.22 -2.07 8.63
C GLY A 165 9.73 -0.90 7.76
N HIS A 166 9.68 -1.08 6.44
CA HIS A 166 9.26 -0.04 5.48
C HIS A 166 7.73 0.06 5.34
N LEU A 167 6.98 -0.91 5.90
CA LEU A 167 5.53 -1.03 5.77
C LEU A 167 4.78 -1.18 7.09
N LEU A 168 5.47 -1.06 8.22
CA LEU A 168 4.85 -1.09 9.54
C LEU A 168 5.37 0.10 10.34
N PRO A 169 4.51 0.89 11.00
CA PRO A 169 5.00 1.81 12.02
C PRO A 169 5.68 0.98 13.11
N ALA A 170 6.78 1.52 13.65
CA ALA A 170 7.42 0.99 14.85
C ALA A 170 6.46 1.00 16.05
#